data_AF-A0A944SPY0-F1
#
_entry.id   AF-A0A944SPY0-F1
#
_cell.length_a   1.000
_cell.length_b   1.000
_cell.length_c   1.000
_cell.angle_alpha   90.00
_cell.angle_beta   90.00
_cell.angle_gamma   90.00
#
_symmetry.space_group_name_H-M   'P 1'
#
loop_
_entity.id
_entity.type
_entity.pdbx_description
1 polymer ?
#
loop_
_entity_poly.entity_id
_entity_poly.type
_entity_poly.pdbx_seq_one_letter_code
_entity_poly.pdbx_strand_id
1 'polypeptide(L)'
;WLKQFILGIRKIRGEMNISPGKPLPCFIKSYSKKDQSYIENNKAMLFALAKLDTVDLLSVDDEEPESAIALVGKMKILIPLAGLIDKGAERERLNKEIEKLVKLKSQFSAKLNNEKFINGAPKAVVKNEKEKLASAESALKDLEQQLEKISKL
;
A
#
# COMPACT_ATOMS: atom_id res chain seq x y z
N TRP A 1 -4.23 23.40 3.56
CA TRP A 1 -3.28 23.13 2.47
C TRP A 1 -2.07 22.31 2.95
N LEU A 2 -1.11 22.88 3.70
CA LEU A 2 0.14 22.21 4.06
C LEU A 2 -0.05 20.84 4.74
N LYS A 3 -0.96 20.76 5.72
CA LYS A 3 -1.33 19.50 6.40
C LYS A 3 -1.86 18.45 5.42
N GLN A 4 -2.73 18.84 4.47
CA GLN A 4 -3.29 17.93 3.48
C GLN A 4 -2.21 17.41 2.53
N PHE A 5 -1.30 18.28 2.10
CA PHE A 5 -0.16 17.89 1.27
C PHE A 5 0.69 16.81 1.95
N ILE A 6 1.12 17.07 3.19
CA ILE A 6 1.96 16.14 3.96
C ILE A 6 1.22 14.82 4.24
N LEU A 7 -0.08 14.89 4.61
CA LEU A 7 -0.87 13.70 4.85
C LEU A 7 -1.09 12.87 3.58
N GLY A 8 -1.27 13.52 2.42
CA GLY A 8 -1.37 12.84 1.12
C GLY A 8 -0.12 12.00 0.83
N ILE A 9 1.06 12.57 1.02
CA ILE A 9 2.33 11.85 0.82
C ILE A 9 2.49 10.71 1.83
N ARG A 10 2.17 10.95 3.11
CA ARG A 10 2.24 9.89 4.14
C ARG A 10 1.28 8.74 3.87
N LYS A 11 0.10 9.04 3.35
CA LYS A 11 -0.88 8.03 2.93
C LYS A 11 -0.32 7.19 1.78
N ILE A 12 0.20 7.83 0.72
CA ILE A 12 0.86 7.13 -0.40
C ILE A 12 1.99 6.23 0.12
N ARG A 13 2.84 6.72 1.03
CA ARG A 13 3.91 5.89 1.61
C ARG A 13 3.38 4.64 2.30
N GLY A 14 2.30 4.76 3.08
CA GLY A 14 1.68 3.62 3.76
C GLY A 14 1.07 2.62 2.78
N GLU A 15 0.33 3.11 1.78
CA GLU A 15 -0.34 2.27 0.78
C GLU A 15 0.66 1.54 -0.13
N MET A 16 1.76 2.20 -0.49
CA MET A 16 2.80 1.65 -1.37
C MET A 16 3.96 1.00 -0.59
N ASN A 17 3.83 0.84 0.73
CA ASN A 17 4.83 0.28 1.64
C ASN A 17 6.24 0.90 1.48
N ILE A 18 6.29 2.21 1.27
CA ILE A 18 7.54 2.96 1.12
C ILE A 18 8.06 3.35 2.51
N SER A 19 9.32 3.02 2.80
CA SER A 19 9.98 3.37 4.05
C SER A 19 9.85 4.87 4.39
N PRO A 20 9.50 5.24 5.64
CA PRO A 20 9.37 6.64 6.05
C PRO A 20 10.65 7.48 5.84
N GLY A 21 11.82 6.84 5.91
CA GLY A 21 13.11 7.51 5.77
C GLY A 21 13.56 7.74 4.33
N LYS A 22 12.95 7.06 3.35
CA LYS A 22 13.35 7.12 1.94
C LYS A 22 12.95 8.49 1.35
N PRO A 23 13.89 9.33 0.89
CA PRO A 23 13.56 10.56 0.18
C PRO A 23 12.74 10.27 -1.08
N LEU A 24 11.76 11.12 -1.38
CA LEU A 24 10.88 10.95 -2.55
C LEU A 24 11.00 12.13 -3.52
N PRO A 25 11.13 11.88 -4.84
CA PRO A 25 10.81 12.89 -5.84
C PRO A 25 9.30 13.15 -5.84
N CYS A 26 8.92 14.39 -6.15
CA CYS A 26 7.53 14.82 -6.14
C CYS A 26 7.26 15.73 -7.32
N PHE A 27 6.25 15.40 -8.13
CA PHE A 27 5.75 16.25 -9.19
C PHE A 27 4.41 16.84 -8.81
N ILE A 28 4.16 18.09 -9.20
CA ILE A 28 2.91 18.80 -8.91
C ILE A 28 2.27 19.22 -10.23
N LYS A 29 0.99 18.89 -10.42
CA LYS A 29 0.22 19.29 -11.61
C LYS A 29 -1.15 19.87 -11.24
N SER A 30 -1.77 20.59 -12.16
CA SER A 30 -3.10 21.19 -11.99
C SER A 30 -3.18 22.14 -10.77
N TYR A 31 -2.10 22.86 -10.51
CA TYR A 31 -1.97 23.79 -9.38
C TYR A 31 -2.37 25.23 -9.78
N SER A 32 -2.82 26.01 -8.81
CA SER A 32 -3.05 27.45 -8.98
C SER A 32 -1.81 28.27 -8.60
N LYS A 33 -1.77 29.56 -8.95
CA LYS A 33 -0.71 30.49 -8.48
C LYS A 33 -0.60 30.52 -6.94
N LYS A 34 -1.73 30.35 -6.25
CA LYS A 34 -1.77 30.30 -4.78
C LYS A 34 -1.09 29.03 -4.25
N ASP A 35 -1.32 27.89 -4.89
CA ASP A 35 -0.68 26.63 -4.53
C ASP A 35 0.84 26.71 -4.76
N GLN A 36 1.27 27.29 -5.87
CA GLN A 36 2.70 27.52 -6.15
C GLN A 36 3.35 28.35 -5.04
N SER A 37 2.74 29.48 -4.65
CA SER A 37 3.25 30.30 -3.55
C SER A 37 3.29 29.53 -2.22
N TYR A 38 2.33 28.65 -1.95
CA TYR A 38 2.37 27.79 -0.77
C TYR A 38 3.49 26.76 -0.81
N ILE A 39 3.79 26.17 -1.96
CA ILE A 39 4.91 25.24 -2.13
C ILE A 39 6.24 25.97 -1.85
N GLU A 40 6.44 27.12 -2.48
CA GLU A 40 7.67 27.91 -2.36
C GLU A 40 7.90 28.36 -0.91
N ASN A 41 6.88 28.92 -0.26
CA ASN A 41 6.97 29.42 1.12
C ASN A 41 7.16 28.32 2.17
N ASN A 42 6.78 27.07 1.86
CA ASN A 42 6.84 25.95 2.82
C ASN A 42 7.83 24.86 2.42
N LYS A 43 8.71 25.12 1.44
CA LYS A 43 9.62 24.12 0.86
C LYS A 43 10.43 23.37 1.93
N ALA A 44 11.00 24.08 2.90
CA ALA A 44 11.77 23.46 3.99
C ALA A 44 10.92 22.47 4.82
N MET A 45 9.68 22.84 5.17
CA MET A 45 8.78 21.95 5.91
C MET A 45 8.33 20.76 5.07
N LEU A 46 8.07 20.95 3.78
CA LEU A 46 7.70 19.86 2.87
C LEU A 46 8.83 18.83 2.76
N PHE A 47 10.06 19.29 2.58
CA PHE A 47 11.25 18.44 2.50
C PHE A 47 11.48 17.69 3.82
N ALA A 48 11.34 18.36 4.96
CA ALA A 48 11.55 17.74 6.26
C ALA A 48 10.43 16.77 6.66
N LEU A 49 9.16 17.19 6.58
CA LEU A 49 8.03 16.47 7.18
C LEU A 49 7.37 15.43 6.27
N ALA A 50 7.49 15.60 4.95
CA ALA A 50 7.05 14.61 3.96
C ALA A 50 8.23 13.79 3.38
N LYS A 51 9.46 14.13 3.80
CA LYS A 51 10.71 13.51 3.41
C LYS A 51 10.89 13.48 1.88
N LEU A 52 10.79 14.67 1.27
CA LEU A 52 10.96 14.88 -0.16
C LEU A 52 12.40 15.22 -0.51
N ASP A 53 12.81 14.86 -1.72
CA ASP A 53 14.10 15.20 -2.32
C ASP A 53 13.96 16.29 -3.39
N THR A 54 12.92 16.21 -4.21
CA THR A 54 12.56 17.25 -5.19
C THR A 54 11.07 17.60 -5.10
N VAL A 55 10.74 18.81 -5.57
CA VAL A 55 9.36 19.23 -5.83
C VAL A 55 9.39 20.00 -7.14
N ASP A 56 8.93 19.34 -8.20
CA ASP A 56 8.96 19.83 -9.56
C ASP A 56 7.55 20.15 -10.04
N LEU A 57 7.37 21.33 -10.61
CA LEU A 57 6.06 21.79 -11.10
C LEU A 57 5.91 21.41 -12.57
N LEU A 58 4.89 20.61 -12.88
CA LEU A 58 4.55 20.21 -14.24
C LEU A 58 3.57 21.21 -14.86
N SER A 59 3.88 21.60 -16.09
CA SER A 59 2.99 22.36 -16.96
C SER A 59 1.78 21.51 -17.35
N VAL A 60 0.76 22.16 -17.91
CA VAL A 60 -0.46 21.48 -18.35
C VAL A 60 -0.15 20.41 -19.42
N ASP A 61 0.79 20.71 -20.31
CA ASP A 61 1.15 19.89 -21.46
C ASP A 61 2.19 18.80 -21.14
N ASP A 62 2.81 18.83 -19.96
CA ASP A 62 3.80 17.82 -19.57
C ASP A 62 3.14 16.46 -19.33
N GLU A 63 3.74 15.37 -19.78
CA GLU A 63 3.24 14.02 -19.48
C GLU A 63 3.36 13.71 -17.97
N GLU A 64 2.31 13.08 -17.42
CA GLU A 64 2.33 12.62 -16.03
C GLU A 64 3.11 11.29 -15.94
N PRO A 65 4.19 11.19 -15.16
CA PRO A 65 4.88 9.92 -14.96
C PRO A 65 3.95 8.94 -14.23
N GLU A 66 4.18 7.64 -14.40
CA GLU A 66 3.42 6.60 -13.68
C GLU A 66 3.62 6.75 -12.16
N SER A 67 2.58 7.26 -11.50
CA SER A 67 2.68 7.81 -10.15
C SER A 67 1.51 7.39 -9.27
N ALA A 68 1.76 7.28 -7.97
CA ALA A 68 0.68 7.40 -7.00
C ALA A 68 0.24 8.86 -6.89
N ILE A 69 -1.08 9.07 -6.81
CA ILE A 69 -1.69 10.40 -6.87
C ILE A 69 -2.38 10.75 -5.54
N ALA A 70 -2.08 11.92 -5.00
CA ALA A 70 -2.85 12.54 -3.92
C ALA A 70 -3.41 13.90 -4.37
N LEU A 71 -4.61 14.23 -3.92
CA LEU A 71 -5.28 15.49 -4.27
C LEU A 71 -5.28 16.47 -3.11
N VAL A 72 -4.98 17.75 -3.41
CA VAL A 72 -5.18 18.88 -2.51
C VAL A 72 -6.04 19.90 -3.25
N GLY A 73 -7.35 19.83 -3.07
CA GLY A 73 -8.29 20.56 -3.92
C GLY A 73 -8.21 20.06 -5.36
N LYS A 74 -7.89 20.95 -6.30
CA LYS A 74 -7.68 20.60 -7.73
C LYS A 74 -6.24 20.20 -8.07
N MET A 75 -5.29 20.49 -7.18
CA MET A 75 -3.89 20.19 -7.37
C MET A 75 -3.63 18.70 -7.17
N LYS A 76 -2.87 18.11 -8.10
CA LYS A 76 -2.35 16.75 -8.03
C LYS A 76 -0.92 16.75 -7.47
N ILE A 77 -0.68 15.88 -6.51
CA ILE A 77 0.65 15.47 -6.04
C ILE A 77 0.92 14.10 -6.66
N LEU A 78 2.02 13.99 -7.37
CA LEU A 78 2.41 12.81 -8.14
C LEU A 78 3.74 12.28 -7.58
N ILE A 79 3.72 11.07 -7.02
CA ILE A 79 4.91 10.38 -6.55
C ILE A 79 5.23 9.25 -7.55
N PRO A 80 6.28 9.41 -8.38
CA PRO A 80 6.61 8.44 -9.42
C PRO A 80 7.04 7.13 -8.78
N LEU A 81 6.41 6.02 -9.15
CA LEU A 81 6.60 4.74 -8.44
C LEU A 81 7.91 4.02 -8.83
N ALA A 82 8.44 4.35 -10.00
CA ALA A 82 9.67 3.78 -10.53
C ALA A 82 10.84 3.97 -9.54
N GLY A 83 11.50 2.88 -9.16
CA GLY A 83 12.64 2.88 -8.23
C GLY A 83 12.28 3.11 -6.75
N LEU A 84 11.01 3.38 -6.42
CA LEU A 84 10.58 3.59 -5.03
C LEU A 84 10.21 2.30 -4.32
N ILE A 85 9.57 1.37 -5.03
CA ILE A 85 9.19 0.07 -4.50
C ILE A 85 10.39 -0.87 -4.60
N ASP A 86 10.84 -1.37 -3.45
CA ASP A 86 11.77 -2.52 -3.43
C ASP A 86 10.96 -3.78 -3.70
N LYS A 87 10.87 -4.16 -4.98
CA LYS A 87 10.12 -5.34 -5.43
C LYS A 87 10.62 -6.61 -4.75
N GLY A 88 11.91 -6.69 -4.45
CA GLY A 88 12.50 -7.83 -3.75
C GLY A 88 11.98 -7.93 -2.32
N ALA A 89 12.09 -6.83 -1.57
CA ALA A 89 11.63 -6.78 -0.19
C ALA A 89 10.10 -6.97 -0.07
N GLU A 90 9.32 -6.38 -0.98
CA GLU A 90 7.85 -6.52 -0.96
C GLU A 90 7.42 -7.93 -1.37
N ARG A 91 8.07 -8.53 -2.37
CA ARG A 91 7.84 -9.94 -2.74
C ARG A 91 8.18 -10.87 -1.58
N GLU A 92 9.29 -10.64 -0.88
CA GLU A 92 9.69 -11.44 0.28
C GLU A 92 8.70 -11.30 1.43
N ARG A 93 8.22 -10.08 1.72
CA ARG A 93 7.19 -9.82 2.73
C ARG A 93 5.90 -10.56 2.42
N LEU A 94 5.39 -10.43 1.20
CA LEU A 94 4.17 -11.08 0.74
C LEU A 94 4.32 -12.61 0.78
N ASN A 95 5.44 -13.17 0.32
CA ASN A 95 5.70 -14.61 0.40
C ASN A 95 5.70 -15.11 1.85
N LYS A 96 6.34 -14.40 2.79
CA LYS A 96 6.33 -14.77 4.21
C LYS A 96 4.92 -14.77 4.80
N GLU A 97 4.06 -13.86 4.36
CA GLU A 97 2.68 -13.78 4.83
C GLU A 97 1.80 -14.87 4.22
N ILE A 98 1.97 -15.15 2.94
CA ILE A 98 1.38 -16.29 2.24
C ILE A 98 1.77 -17.60 2.93
N GLU A 99 3.06 -17.83 3.20
CA GLU A 99 3.52 -19.05 3.89
C GLU A 99 2.86 -19.26 5.26
N LYS A 100 2.67 -18.18 6.03
CA LYS A 100 1.96 -18.24 7.32
C LYS A 100 0.50 -18.64 7.14
N LEU A 101 -0.20 -18.02 6.20
CA LEU A 101 -1.60 -18.34 5.93
C LEU A 101 -1.78 -19.74 5.33
N VAL A 102 -0.87 -20.22 4.48
CA VAL A 102 -0.86 -21.59 3.97
C VAL A 102 -0.76 -22.60 5.12
N LYS A 103 0.13 -22.35 6.09
CA LYS A 103 0.25 -23.21 7.30
C LYS A 103 -1.04 -23.21 8.12
N LEU A 104 -1.65 -22.04 8.34
CA LEU A 104 -2.93 -21.93 9.07
C LEU A 104 -4.07 -22.65 8.33
N LYS A 105 -4.18 -22.43 7.01
CA LYS A 105 -5.15 -23.12 6.14
C LYS A 105 -4.99 -24.64 6.26
N SER A 106 -3.76 -25.14 6.20
CA SER A 106 -3.46 -26.57 6.34
C SER A 106 -3.90 -27.11 7.70
N GLN A 107 -3.63 -26.38 8.80
CA GLN A 107 -4.08 -26.77 10.15
C GLN A 107 -5.60 -26.84 10.28
N PHE A 108 -6.31 -25.83 9.77
CA PHE A 108 -7.78 -25.79 9.82
C PHE A 108 -8.39 -26.88 8.94
N SER A 109 -7.86 -27.08 7.73
CA SER A 109 -8.29 -28.14 6.82
C SER A 109 -8.05 -29.53 7.42
N ALA A 110 -6.90 -29.78 8.05
CA ALA A 110 -6.60 -31.06 8.69
C ALA A 110 -7.59 -31.37 9.84
N LYS A 111 -7.95 -30.38 10.65
CA LYS A 111 -8.97 -30.56 11.70
C LYS A 111 -10.35 -30.84 11.11
N LEU A 112 -10.73 -30.11 10.05
CA LEU A 112 -12.02 -30.25 9.40
C LEU A 112 -12.14 -31.52 8.55
N ASN A 113 -11.03 -32.17 8.18
CA ASN A 113 -11.03 -33.50 7.55
C ASN A 113 -11.03 -34.65 8.56
N ASN A 114 -10.82 -34.37 9.85
CA ASN A 114 -10.85 -35.39 10.89
C ASN A 114 -12.29 -35.68 11.31
N GLU A 115 -12.85 -36.80 10.86
CA GLU A 115 -14.22 -37.22 11.20
C GLU A 115 -14.50 -37.27 12.71
N LYS A 116 -13.50 -37.62 13.54
CA LYS A 116 -13.65 -37.60 15.00
C LYS A 116 -13.87 -36.19 15.54
N PHE A 117 -13.23 -35.19 14.94
CA PHE A 117 -13.43 -33.79 15.30
C PHE A 117 -14.80 -33.29 14.82
N ILE A 118 -15.19 -33.61 13.59
CA ILE A 118 -16.49 -33.19 13.03
C ILE A 118 -17.65 -33.76 13.84
N ASN A 119 -17.56 -35.05 14.20
CA ASN A 119 -18.64 -35.76 14.88
C ASN A 119 -18.60 -35.58 16.41
N GLY A 120 -17.41 -35.34 16.97
CA GLY A 120 -17.20 -35.24 18.42
C GLY A 120 -17.17 -33.83 18.99
N ALA A 121 -16.87 -32.80 18.18
CA ALA A 121 -16.79 -31.42 18.67
C ALA A 121 -18.16 -30.72 18.65
N PRO A 122 -18.41 -29.75 19.54
CA PRO A 122 -19.62 -28.94 19.50
C PRO A 122 -19.78 -28.23 18.14
N LYS A 123 -21.03 -28.15 17.63
CA LYS A 123 -21.34 -27.52 16.33
C LYS A 123 -20.77 -26.10 16.21
N ALA A 124 -20.76 -25.33 17.30
CA ALA A 124 -20.19 -23.99 17.34
C ALA A 124 -18.67 -23.97 17.06
N VAL A 125 -17.94 -24.97 17.56
CA VAL A 125 -16.49 -25.10 17.36
C VAL A 125 -16.19 -25.48 15.91
N VAL A 126 -16.94 -26.44 15.35
CA VAL A 126 -16.81 -26.84 13.93
C VAL A 126 -17.13 -25.67 12.99
N LYS A 127 -18.18 -24.89 13.29
CA LYS A 127 -18.55 -23.71 12.51
C LYS A 127 -17.45 -22.64 12.54
N ASN A 128 -16.92 -22.33 13.72
CA ASN A 128 -15.83 -21.36 13.88
C ASN A 128 -14.58 -21.79 13.09
N GLU A 129 -14.23 -23.09 13.09
CA GLU A 129 -13.06 -23.56 12.33
C GLU A 129 -13.30 -23.47 10.81
N LYS A 130 -14.53 -23.69 10.32
CA LYS A 130 -14.91 -23.45 8.93
C LYS A 130 -14.83 -21.97 8.54
N GLU A 131 -15.27 -21.07 9.41
CA GLU A 131 -15.18 -19.62 9.19
C GLU A 131 -13.71 -19.16 9.15
N LYS A 132 -12.86 -19.68 10.02
CA LYS A 132 -11.41 -19.42 9.99
C LYS A 132 -10.74 -19.93 8.72
N LEU A 133 -11.13 -21.12 8.24
CA LEU A 133 -10.63 -21.64 6.97
C LEU A 133 -11.02 -20.73 5.81
N ALA A 134 -12.30 -20.35 5.71
CA ALA A 134 -12.79 -19.47 4.65
C ALA A 134 -12.10 -18.09 4.66
N SER A 135 -11.90 -17.52 5.86
CA SER A 135 -11.18 -16.25 6.02
C SER A 135 -9.72 -16.36 5.58
N ALA A 136 -9.02 -17.43 5.97
CA ALA A 136 -7.64 -17.67 5.55
C ALA A 136 -7.52 -17.87 4.02
N GLU A 137 -8.49 -18.54 3.39
CA GLU A 137 -8.54 -18.71 1.93
C GLU A 137 -8.78 -17.40 1.19
N SER A 138 -9.70 -16.56 1.69
CA SER A 138 -9.93 -15.23 1.10
C SER A 138 -8.68 -14.36 1.20
N ALA A 139 -8.05 -14.31 2.39
CA ALA A 139 -6.84 -13.52 2.61
C ALA A 139 -5.66 -14.02 1.74
N LEU A 140 -5.51 -15.34 1.56
CA LEU A 140 -4.50 -15.90 0.66
C LEU A 140 -4.69 -15.42 -0.77
N LYS A 141 -5.92 -15.48 -1.28
CA LYS A 141 -6.24 -15.03 -2.65
C LYS A 141 -5.89 -13.56 -2.86
N ASP A 142 -6.20 -12.71 -1.88
CA ASP A 142 -5.90 -11.27 -1.96
C ASP A 142 -4.38 -11.02 -1.98
N LEU A 143 -3.61 -11.74 -1.17
CA LEU A 143 -2.14 -11.64 -1.15
C LEU A 143 -1.50 -12.17 -2.43
N GLU A 144 -2.00 -13.28 -2.99
CA GLU A 144 -1.52 -13.83 -4.26
C GLU A 144 -1.75 -12.84 -5.42
N GLN A 145 -2.92 -12.17 -5.45
CA GLN A 145 -3.19 -11.11 -6.42
C GLN A 145 -2.28 -9.90 -6.23
N GLN A 146 -1.99 -9.52 -4.99
CA GLN A 146 -1.05 -8.43 -4.71
C GLN A 146 0.37 -8.79 -5.15
N LEU A 147 0.80 -10.03 -4.93
CA LEU A 147 2.10 -10.54 -5.38
C LEU A 147 2.23 -10.49 -6.91
N GLU A 148 1.17 -10.84 -7.63
CA GLU A 148 1.14 -10.78 -9.10
C GLU A 148 1.19 -9.34 -9.63
N LYS A 149 0.61 -8.37 -8.91
CA LYS A 149 0.72 -6.95 -9.27
C LYS A 149 2.15 -6.45 -9.08
N ILE A 150 2.78 -6.79 -7.96
CA ILE A 150 4.17 -6.40 -7.66
C ILE A 150 5.16 -6.99 -8.67
N SER A 151 4.90 -8.18 -9.22
CA SER A 151 5.76 -8.77 -10.26
C SER A 151 5.62 -8.13 -11.64
N LYS A 152 4.50 -7.44 -11.91
CA LYS A 152 4.22 -6.75 -13.18
C LYS A 152 4.64 -5.28 -13.20
N LEU A 153 4.71 -4.63 -12.03
CA LEU A 153 5.37 -3.33 -11.84
C LEU A 153 6.85 -3.45 -12.11
#